data_AF-A0A133YRM7-F1
#
_entry.id   AF-A0A133YRM7-F1
#
_cell.length_a   1.000
_cell.length_b   1.000
_cell.length_c   1.000
_cell.angle_alpha   90.00
_cell.angle_beta   90.00
_cell.angle_gamma   90.00
#
_symmetry.space_group_name_H-M   'P 1'
#
loop_
_entity.id
_entity.type
_entity.pdbx_description
1 polymer ?
#
loop_
_entity_poly.entity_id
_entity_poly.type
_entity_poly.pdbx_seq_one_letter_code
_entity_poly.pdbx_strand_id
1 'polypeptide(L)'
;MNKKKITALLLVAVLLGTSACGKTAKKAETKKSEEKKDGKLTISNVDLNDPNLDEKWKKEPRYGTKLILAYNGGLCTSALGVAQAKGFTAKQGLDVEVKNVPNAMDAIGTGKVDANTDHISTSVVPAVNGVNAVFTRAAQTGCKSLYVLKDSPINKTSDLIGKSIAIHDPIGASDHNIALRFLARDKVDYKKIDFKVVETAASIQAMKNGEISASMFSDQFAKKFVDQGVIRSIRSITFDDDFK
;
A
#
# COMPACT_ATOMS: atom_id res chain seq x y z
N MET A 1 8.06 -66.59 -2.35
CA MET A 1 8.61 -66.50 -3.72
C MET A 1 8.64 -65.02 -4.11
N ASN A 2 9.80 -64.36 -4.04
CA ASN A 2 10.68 -63.99 -5.18
C ASN A 2 10.02 -63.01 -6.17
N LYS A 3 10.61 -61.92 -6.70
CA LYS A 3 11.94 -61.27 -6.60
C LYS A 3 11.90 -60.09 -7.62
N LYS A 4 12.27 -58.84 -7.28
CA LYS A 4 13.41 -58.02 -7.82
C LYS A 4 12.96 -56.53 -7.79
N LYS A 5 13.53 -55.61 -7.01
CA LYS A 5 14.79 -54.85 -7.16
C LYS A 5 14.96 -54.14 -8.51
N ILE A 6 14.79 -52.81 -8.54
CA ILE A 6 15.60 -51.88 -9.36
C ILE A 6 15.89 -50.63 -8.52
N THR A 7 17.17 -50.41 -8.27
CA THR A 7 17.78 -49.22 -7.65
C THR A 7 18.44 -48.44 -8.78
N ALA A 8 18.31 -47.11 -8.81
CA ALA A 8 19.13 -46.26 -9.68
C ALA A 8 19.51 -44.97 -8.94
N LEU A 9 20.75 -44.95 -8.44
CA LEU A 9 21.50 -43.75 -8.08
C LEU A 9 21.72 -42.89 -9.33
N LEU A 10 21.67 -41.56 -9.20
CA LEU A 10 22.24 -40.64 -10.18
C LEU A 10 23.23 -39.71 -9.48
N LEU A 11 24.48 -39.84 -9.94
CA LEU A 11 25.69 -39.21 -9.44
C LEU A 11 25.72 -37.70 -9.74
N VAL A 12 26.26 -36.96 -8.76
CA VAL A 12 26.78 -35.60 -8.90
C VAL A 12 28.11 -35.65 -9.66
N ALA A 13 28.21 -34.93 -10.79
CA ALA A 13 29.48 -34.72 -11.49
C ALA A 13 29.98 -33.29 -11.21
N VAL A 14 31.02 -33.20 -10.40
CA VAL A 14 31.88 -32.01 -10.23
C VAL A 14 32.92 -32.04 -11.35
N LEU A 15 33.04 -30.97 -12.12
CA LEU A 15 34.19 -30.72 -13.00
C LEU A 15 34.74 -29.32 -12.72
N LEU A 16 35.84 -29.31 -11.98
CA LEU A 16 36.81 -28.22 -11.90
C LEU A 16 37.69 -28.26 -13.15
N GLY A 17 37.86 -27.11 -13.80
CA GLY A 17 38.86 -26.89 -14.85
C GLY A 17 39.50 -25.52 -14.68
N THR A 18 40.77 -25.51 -14.31
CA THR A 18 41.60 -24.31 -14.11
C THR A 18 42.40 -23.94 -15.37
N SER A 19 42.51 -22.62 -15.58
CA SER A 19 43.67 -21.84 -16.10
C SER A 19 44.15 -21.98 -17.56
N ALA A 20 44.09 -20.87 -18.32
CA ALA A 20 45.28 -20.17 -18.87
C ALA A 20 44.90 -18.83 -19.55
N CYS A 21 45.75 -17.80 -19.36
CA CYS A 21 45.59 -16.39 -19.75
C CYS A 21 45.71 -16.08 -21.25
N GLY A 22 45.03 -15.01 -21.70
CA GLY A 22 45.23 -14.38 -23.03
C GLY A 22 44.54 -13.01 -23.22
N LYS A 23 45.14 -11.96 -22.64
CA LYS A 23 45.14 -10.51 -23.02
C LYS A 23 43.88 -9.82 -23.64
N THR A 24 43.38 -8.87 -22.84
CA THR A 24 43.00 -7.47 -23.18
C THR A 24 41.69 -7.20 -23.94
N ALA A 25 40.65 -6.81 -23.20
CA ALA A 25 39.68 -5.80 -23.64
C ALA A 25 39.39 -4.83 -22.47
N LYS A 26 39.60 -3.54 -22.73
CA LYS A 26 39.38 -2.42 -21.80
C LYS A 26 37.98 -2.46 -21.21
N LYS A 27 37.89 -2.50 -19.87
CA LYS A 27 36.65 -2.16 -19.15
C LYS A 27 36.52 -0.63 -19.18
N ALA A 28 35.53 -0.13 -19.90
CA ALA A 28 35.13 1.27 -19.80
C ALA A 28 34.64 1.52 -18.36
N GLU A 29 35.28 2.48 -17.70
CA GLU A 29 34.83 3.01 -16.41
C GLU A 29 33.54 3.78 -16.64
N THR A 30 32.39 3.14 -16.42
CA THR A 30 31.18 3.89 -16.13
C THR A 30 31.33 4.43 -14.71
N LYS A 31 31.57 5.74 -14.59
CA LYS A 31 31.46 6.47 -13.32
C LYS A 31 30.12 6.13 -12.69
N LYS A 32 30.15 5.26 -11.68
CA LYS A 32 29.05 5.07 -10.76
C LYS A 32 29.06 6.34 -9.90
N SER A 33 28.15 7.26 -10.18
CA SER A 33 27.79 8.28 -9.20
C SER A 33 27.23 7.52 -8.00
N GLU A 34 28.05 7.34 -6.98
CA GLU A 34 27.59 6.95 -5.65
C GLU A 34 26.75 8.11 -5.10
N GLU A 35 25.48 8.17 -5.50
CA GLU A 35 24.48 8.82 -4.66
C GLU A 35 24.39 7.99 -3.38
N LYS A 36 25.02 8.48 -2.31
CA LYS A 36 24.62 8.15 -0.96
C LYS A 36 23.14 8.49 -0.85
N LYS A 37 22.27 7.49 -0.96
CA LYS A 37 20.86 7.61 -0.58
C LYS A 37 20.83 7.77 0.94
N ASP A 38 20.99 9.01 1.38
CA ASP A 38 20.44 9.42 2.66
C ASP A 38 18.93 9.20 2.52
N GLY A 39 18.34 8.29 3.30
CA GLY A 39 16.93 7.85 3.19
C GLY A 39 15.91 8.92 3.58
N LYS A 40 16.23 10.19 3.31
CA LYS A 40 15.45 11.35 3.68
C LYS A 40 14.43 11.62 2.58
N LEU A 41 13.15 11.59 2.95
CA LEU A 41 12.07 12.08 2.09
C LEU A 41 12.39 13.52 1.68
N THR A 42 12.42 13.77 0.37
CA THR A 42 12.63 15.11 -0.20
C THR A 42 11.30 15.66 -0.69
N ILE A 43 11.13 16.98 -0.59
CA ILE A 43 10.00 17.68 -1.18
C ILE A 43 10.48 18.25 -2.51
N SER A 44 9.90 17.78 -3.61
CA SER A 44 10.14 18.32 -4.95
C SER A 44 9.17 19.47 -5.22
N ASN A 45 9.69 20.63 -5.62
CA ASN A 45 8.88 21.73 -6.08
C ASN A 45 8.61 21.57 -7.58
N VAL A 46 7.35 21.27 -7.94
CA VAL A 46 6.89 21.27 -9.33
C VAL A 46 6.00 22.49 -9.54
N ASP A 47 6.43 23.42 -10.40
CA ASP A 47 5.62 24.57 -10.79
C ASP A 47 4.67 24.18 -11.93
N LEU A 48 3.42 23.93 -11.57
CA LEU A 48 2.37 23.59 -12.53
C LEU A 48 1.82 24.83 -13.27
N ASN A 49 2.27 26.04 -12.93
CA ASN A 49 1.88 27.29 -13.60
C ASN A 49 2.99 27.83 -14.51
N ASP A 50 4.06 27.07 -14.73
CA ASP A 50 5.15 27.48 -15.62
C ASP A 50 4.60 27.71 -17.04
N PRO A 51 4.83 28.89 -17.65
CA PRO A 51 4.35 29.18 -19.00
C PRO A 51 4.93 28.26 -20.08
N ASN A 52 6.04 27.57 -19.79
CA ASN A 52 6.69 26.60 -20.67
C ASN A 52 6.43 25.14 -20.25
N LEU A 53 5.44 24.87 -19.39
CA LEU A 53 5.17 23.53 -18.89
C LEU A 53 4.97 22.50 -20.02
N ASP A 54 4.27 22.88 -21.09
CA ASP A 54 4.05 22.02 -22.26
C ASP A 54 5.35 21.62 -22.97
N GLU A 55 6.30 22.54 -23.09
CA GLU A 55 7.61 22.25 -23.68
C GLU A 55 8.45 21.37 -22.77
N LYS A 56 8.36 21.56 -21.45
CA LYS A 56 9.04 20.72 -20.47
C LYS A 56 8.52 19.29 -20.51
N TRP A 57 7.20 19.11 -20.49
CA TRP A 57 6.56 17.80 -20.58
C TRP A 57 6.97 17.02 -21.84
N LYS A 58 7.09 17.71 -22.98
CA LYS A 58 7.56 17.11 -24.25
C LYS A 58 9.02 16.64 -24.22
N LYS A 59 9.84 17.17 -23.32
CA LYS A 59 11.26 16.80 -23.16
C LYS A 59 11.45 15.64 -22.18
N GLU A 60 10.40 15.24 -21.45
CA GLU A 60 10.48 14.14 -20.51
C GLU A 60 10.75 12.81 -21.23
N PRO A 61 11.63 11.92 -20.70
CA PRO A 61 11.98 10.65 -21.35
C PRO A 61 10.80 9.73 -21.65
N ARG A 62 9.69 9.87 -20.91
CA ARG A 62 8.47 9.06 -21.04
C ARG A 62 7.41 9.72 -21.93
N TYR A 63 7.67 10.89 -22.51
CA TYR A 63 6.69 11.60 -23.35
C TYR A 63 6.19 10.72 -24.52
N GLY A 64 4.88 10.70 -24.73
CA GLY A 64 4.22 9.93 -25.79
C GLY A 64 4.19 8.42 -25.59
N THR A 65 4.75 7.91 -24.48
CA THR A 65 4.67 6.48 -24.15
C THR A 65 3.40 6.17 -23.36
N LYS A 66 2.92 4.93 -23.47
CA LYS A 66 1.78 4.45 -22.69
C LYS A 66 2.13 4.42 -21.19
N LEU A 67 1.24 4.98 -20.38
CA LEU A 67 1.35 4.99 -18.92
C LEU A 67 0.47 3.89 -18.31
N ILE A 68 1.01 3.15 -17.34
CA ILE A 68 0.29 2.13 -16.59
C ILE A 68 -0.09 2.70 -15.22
N LEU A 69 -1.40 2.88 -15.00
CA LEU A 69 -1.96 3.44 -13.78
C LEU A 69 -2.52 2.31 -12.91
N ALA A 70 -2.08 2.21 -11.67
CA ALA A 70 -2.53 1.19 -10.73
C ALA A 70 -3.59 1.72 -9.74
N TYR A 71 -4.47 0.84 -9.32
CA TYR A 71 -5.34 1.05 -8.16
C TYR A 71 -5.49 -0.25 -7.38
N ASN A 72 -5.90 -0.17 -6.11
CA ASN A 72 -5.95 -1.31 -5.19
C ASN A 72 -7.23 -2.17 -5.31
N GLY A 73 -8.09 -1.92 -6.31
CA GLY A 73 -9.38 -2.58 -6.45
C GLY A 73 -10.54 -1.91 -5.72
N GLY A 74 -10.26 -0.99 -4.79
CA GLY A 74 -11.26 -0.28 -4.00
C GLY A 74 -11.97 0.84 -4.79
N LEU A 75 -13.25 1.09 -4.46
CA LEU A 75 -14.00 2.19 -5.06
C LEU A 75 -13.40 3.56 -4.73
N CYS A 76 -12.81 3.72 -3.55
CA CYS A 76 -12.13 4.95 -3.12
C CYS A 76 -10.88 5.30 -3.95
N THR A 77 -10.31 4.35 -4.69
CA THR A 77 -9.14 4.56 -5.55
C THR A 77 -9.49 4.56 -7.04
N SER A 78 -10.79 4.48 -7.37
CA SER A 78 -11.29 4.33 -8.74
C SER A 78 -11.14 5.58 -9.63
N ALA A 79 -10.75 6.73 -9.07
CA ALA A 79 -10.70 8.01 -9.79
C ALA A 79 -9.86 7.96 -11.08
N LEU A 80 -8.74 7.24 -11.08
CA LEU A 80 -7.91 7.05 -12.29
C LEU A 80 -8.65 6.26 -13.37
N GLY A 81 -9.36 5.20 -12.99
CA GLY A 81 -10.23 4.43 -13.88
C GLY A 81 -11.37 5.25 -14.46
N VAL A 82 -12.02 6.07 -13.63
CA VAL A 82 -13.08 6.98 -14.08
C VAL A 82 -12.53 8.03 -15.05
N ALA A 83 -11.36 8.62 -14.75
CA ALA A 83 -10.72 9.60 -15.62
C ALA A 83 -10.38 9.03 -17.00
N GLN A 84 -9.86 7.79 -17.04
CA GLN A 84 -9.63 7.07 -18.29
C GLN A 84 -10.94 6.81 -19.04
N ALA A 85 -11.95 6.23 -18.38
CA ALA A 85 -13.23 5.88 -19.00
C ALA A 85 -14.00 7.11 -19.54
N LYS A 86 -13.81 8.29 -18.92
CA LYS A 86 -14.39 9.57 -19.38
C LYS A 86 -13.53 10.29 -20.42
N GLY A 87 -12.38 9.72 -20.81
CA GLY A 87 -11.47 10.31 -21.79
C GLY A 87 -10.72 11.55 -21.29
N PHE A 88 -10.67 11.80 -19.98
CA PHE A 88 -9.97 12.97 -19.43
C PHE A 88 -8.47 12.89 -19.62
N THR A 89 -7.88 11.69 -19.55
CA THR A 89 -6.44 11.48 -19.80
C THR A 89 -6.09 11.74 -21.26
N ALA A 90 -6.90 11.24 -22.19
CA ALA A 90 -6.71 11.47 -23.63
C ALA A 90 -6.80 12.96 -24.01
N LYS A 91 -7.72 13.72 -23.37
CA LYS A 91 -7.82 15.18 -23.54
C LYS A 91 -6.55 15.92 -23.09
N GLN A 92 -5.75 15.33 -22.21
CA GLN A 92 -4.45 15.85 -21.79
C GLN A 92 -3.28 15.26 -22.61
N GLY A 93 -3.56 14.55 -23.71
CA GLY A 93 -2.54 13.92 -24.55
C GLY A 93 -1.88 12.68 -23.94
N LEU A 94 -2.51 12.05 -22.94
CA LEU A 94 -1.96 10.88 -22.25
C LEU A 94 -2.64 9.59 -22.73
N ASP A 95 -1.85 8.65 -23.25
CA ASP A 95 -2.26 7.26 -23.44
C ASP A 95 -2.04 6.48 -22.13
N VAL A 96 -3.12 5.92 -21.59
CA VAL A 96 -3.11 5.29 -20.26
C VAL A 96 -3.81 3.93 -20.30
N GLU A 97 -3.35 3.02 -19.45
CA GLU A 97 -4.03 1.77 -19.10
C GLU A 97 -4.14 1.65 -17.58
N VAL A 98 -5.37 1.50 -17.08
CA VAL A 98 -5.61 1.30 -15.66
C VAL A 98 -5.65 -0.20 -15.33
N LYS A 99 -4.87 -0.63 -14.34
CA LYS A 99 -4.77 -2.02 -13.86
C LYS A 99 -5.10 -2.11 -12.39
N ASN A 100 -5.85 -3.14 -12.01
CA ASN A 100 -5.98 -3.51 -10.60
C ASN A 100 -4.68 -4.20 -10.16
N VAL A 101 -3.91 -3.51 -9.31
CA VAL A 101 -2.64 -3.99 -8.76
C VAL A 101 -2.68 -3.76 -7.26
N PRO A 102 -3.13 -4.75 -6.47
CA PRO A 102 -3.04 -4.67 -5.01
C PRO A 102 -1.59 -4.45 -4.57
N ASN A 103 -1.36 -3.57 -3.59
CA ASN A 103 -0.02 -3.27 -3.06
C ASN A 103 0.99 -2.77 -4.12
N ALA A 104 0.58 -1.81 -4.95
CA ALA A 104 1.35 -1.35 -6.11
C ALA A 104 2.70 -0.66 -5.83
N MET A 105 3.14 -0.51 -4.57
CA MET A 105 4.40 0.20 -4.24
C MET A 105 5.64 -0.49 -4.82
N ASP A 106 5.72 -1.81 -4.79
CA ASP A 106 6.83 -2.54 -5.42
C ASP A 106 6.81 -2.39 -6.95
N ALA A 107 5.61 -2.34 -7.51
CA ALA A 107 5.43 -2.12 -8.94
C ALA A 107 5.85 -0.69 -9.36
N ILE A 108 5.61 0.31 -8.51
CA ILE A 108 6.13 1.68 -8.69
C ILE A 108 7.66 1.67 -8.64
N GLY A 109 8.25 1.08 -7.59
CA GLY A 109 9.70 1.06 -7.41
C GLY A 109 10.47 0.33 -8.52
N THR A 110 9.81 -0.62 -9.21
CA THR A 110 10.38 -1.37 -10.34
C THR A 110 10.01 -0.80 -11.72
N GLY A 111 9.22 0.27 -11.78
CA GLY A 111 8.75 0.86 -13.04
C GLY A 111 7.74 0.01 -13.82
N LYS A 112 7.14 -1.01 -13.18
CA LYS A 112 6.07 -1.83 -13.79
C LYS A 112 4.74 -1.08 -13.87
N VAL A 113 4.54 -0.09 -12.99
CA VAL A 113 3.44 0.87 -13.04
C VAL A 113 4.01 2.28 -12.86
N ASP A 114 3.43 3.27 -13.52
CA ASP A 114 3.93 4.65 -13.54
C ASP A 114 3.32 5.49 -12.41
N ALA A 115 2.07 5.21 -12.04
CA ALA A 115 1.38 5.88 -10.95
C ALA A 115 0.40 4.93 -10.26
N ASN A 116 0.11 5.18 -8.98
CA ASN A 116 -0.96 4.49 -8.28
C ASN A 116 -1.84 5.48 -7.50
N THR A 117 -3.04 5.03 -7.15
CA THR A 117 -3.83 5.67 -6.08
C THR A 117 -4.09 4.62 -5.00
N ASP A 118 -3.63 4.91 -3.79
CA ASP A 118 -3.83 4.08 -2.61
C ASP A 118 -3.85 4.94 -1.35
N HIS A 119 -4.20 4.34 -0.21
CA HIS A 119 -4.16 5.03 1.06
C HIS A 119 -2.71 5.26 1.50
N ILE A 120 -2.33 6.50 1.84
CA ILE A 120 -0.94 6.85 2.19
C ILE A 120 -0.33 5.96 3.28
N SER A 121 -1.15 5.45 4.20
CA SER A 121 -0.70 4.53 5.25
C SER A 121 -0.18 3.19 4.72
N THR A 122 -0.55 2.73 3.53
CA THR A 122 0.07 1.53 2.88
C THR A 122 1.46 1.84 2.34
N SER A 123 1.73 3.10 2.00
CA SER A 123 2.98 3.54 1.38
C SER A 123 4.08 3.88 2.39
N VAL A 124 3.77 4.04 3.68
CA VAL A 124 4.74 4.46 4.71
C VAL A 124 5.91 3.49 4.80
N VAL A 125 5.65 2.19 4.99
CA VAL A 125 6.71 1.18 5.12
C VAL A 125 7.57 1.06 3.85
N PRO A 126 6.98 0.92 2.64
CA PRO A 126 7.75 0.94 1.40
C PRO A 126 8.58 2.21 1.20
N ALA A 127 8.04 3.38 1.53
CA ALA A 127 8.74 4.66 1.38
C ALA A 127 9.95 4.75 2.31
N VAL A 128 9.82 4.38 3.59
CA VAL A 128 10.97 4.37 4.53
C VAL A 128 12.01 3.31 4.17
N ASN A 129 11.59 2.22 3.50
CA ASN A 129 12.49 1.19 2.98
C ASN A 129 13.16 1.60 1.65
N GLY A 130 12.94 2.83 1.17
CA GLY A 130 13.67 3.40 0.04
C GLY A 130 13.10 3.06 -1.34
N VAL A 131 11.83 2.64 -1.43
CA VAL A 131 11.12 2.58 -2.72
C VAL A 131 11.18 3.95 -3.38
N ASN A 132 11.66 3.98 -4.62
CA ASN A 132 11.77 5.21 -5.40
C ASN A 132 10.38 5.63 -5.89
N ALA A 133 9.69 6.45 -5.10
CA ALA A 133 8.36 6.95 -5.39
C ALA A 133 8.26 8.45 -5.03
N VAL A 134 7.36 9.14 -5.73
CA VAL A 134 7.02 10.54 -5.45
C VAL A 134 5.55 10.61 -5.07
N PHE A 135 5.24 11.23 -3.94
CA PHE A 135 3.87 11.56 -3.57
C PHE A 135 3.48 12.87 -4.25
N THR A 136 2.54 12.81 -5.19
CA THR A 136 2.20 13.96 -6.04
C THR A 136 1.05 14.79 -5.48
N ARG A 137 -0.09 14.16 -5.17
CA ARG A 137 -1.30 14.85 -4.72
C ARG A 137 -2.19 13.94 -3.88
N ALA A 138 -2.86 14.54 -2.90
CA ALA A 138 -3.96 13.89 -2.21
C ALA A 138 -5.19 13.75 -3.13
N ALA A 139 -5.71 12.54 -3.28
CA ALA A 139 -6.93 12.27 -4.07
C ALA A 139 -8.21 12.50 -3.26
N GLN A 140 -8.20 12.11 -1.98
CA GLN A 140 -9.28 12.26 -1.02
C GLN A 140 -8.74 12.15 0.41
N THR A 141 -9.54 12.55 1.40
CA THR A 141 -9.27 12.37 2.82
C THR A 141 -10.34 11.49 3.47
N GLY A 142 -10.05 10.94 4.65
CA GLY A 142 -10.96 10.05 5.38
C GLY A 142 -11.08 8.65 4.78
N CYS A 143 -12.27 8.06 4.91
CA CYS A 143 -12.77 6.76 4.44
C CYS A 143 -12.70 5.57 5.40
N LYS A 144 -12.05 5.68 6.56
CA LYS A 144 -11.94 4.57 7.54
C LYS A 144 -12.14 5.05 8.97
N SER A 145 -12.71 4.19 9.80
CA SER A 145 -12.90 4.47 11.23
C SER A 145 -12.73 3.19 12.06
N LEU A 146 -12.47 3.36 13.35
CA LEU A 146 -12.43 2.29 14.34
C LEU A 146 -13.82 2.15 14.96
N TYR A 147 -14.42 0.98 14.77
CA TYR A 147 -15.79 0.68 15.19
C TYR A 147 -15.85 -0.34 16.33
N VAL A 148 -16.86 -0.17 17.17
CA VAL A 148 -17.28 -1.13 18.20
C VAL A 148 -18.77 -1.41 18.03
N LEU A 149 -19.29 -2.48 18.63
CA LEU A 149 -20.74 -2.68 18.74
C LEU A 149 -21.39 -1.47 19.43
N LYS A 150 -22.60 -1.11 19.00
CA LYS A 150 -23.33 0.06 19.50
C LYS A 150 -23.43 0.08 21.02
N ASP A 151 -23.78 -1.06 21.61
CA ASP A 151 -23.98 -1.24 23.05
C ASP A 151 -22.73 -1.70 23.80
N SER A 152 -21.56 -1.71 23.14
CA SER A 152 -20.28 -2.03 23.78
C SER A 152 -19.95 -1.01 24.88
N PRO A 153 -19.37 -1.43 26.02
CA PRO A 153 -18.87 -0.51 27.03
C PRO A 153 -17.60 0.25 26.60
N ILE A 154 -17.01 -0.08 25.44
CA ILE A 154 -15.78 0.54 24.92
C ILE A 154 -16.11 1.92 24.32
N ASN A 155 -15.67 3.00 24.95
CA ASN A 155 -15.99 4.37 24.52
C ASN A 155 -14.81 5.10 23.90
N LYS A 156 -13.59 4.66 24.21
CA LYS A 156 -12.34 5.27 23.76
C LYS A 156 -11.27 4.20 23.56
N THR A 157 -10.20 4.56 22.87
CA THR A 157 -9.08 3.67 22.56
C THR A 157 -8.42 3.05 23.79
N SER A 158 -8.36 3.76 24.93
CA SER A 158 -7.79 3.20 26.16
C SER A 158 -8.57 2.00 26.71
N ASP A 159 -9.86 1.89 26.40
CA ASP A 159 -10.71 0.78 26.85
C ASP A 159 -10.42 -0.51 26.06
N LEU A 160 -9.60 -0.42 25.00
CA LEU A 160 -9.14 -1.55 24.20
C LEU A 160 -7.85 -2.20 24.73
N ILE A 161 -7.24 -1.66 25.78
CA ILE A 161 -6.05 -2.28 26.41
C ILE A 161 -6.39 -3.70 26.86
N GLY A 162 -5.58 -4.67 26.43
CA GLY A 162 -5.79 -6.11 26.65
C GLY A 162 -6.89 -6.73 25.78
N LYS A 163 -7.43 -6.00 24.80
CA LYS A 163 -8.47 -6.44 23.88
C LYS A 163 -7.97 -6.51 22.44
N SER A 164 -8.80 -7.09 21.57
CA SER A 164 -8.47 -7.29 20.18
C SER A 164 -9.14 -6.31 19.22
N ILE A 165 -8.40 -5.90 18.19
CA ILE A 165 -8.87 -5.10 17.07
C ILE A 165 -8.73 -5.93 15.80
N ALA A 166 -9.82 -6.10 15.04
CA ALA A 166 -9.77 -6.65 13.71
C ALA A 166 -9.27 -5.64 12.68
N ILE A 167 -8.41 -6.11 11.79
CA ILE A 167 -7.92 -5.43 10.59
C ILE A 167 -8.16 -6.34 9.39
N HIS A 168 -8.37 -5.77 8.20
CA HIS A 168 -8.75 -6.52 7.01
C HIS A 168 -7.63 -6.66 5.97
N ASP A 169 -6.51 -6.00 6.23
CA ASP A 169 -5.30 -6.08 5.44
C ASP A 169 -4.13 -6.62 6.30
N PRO A 170 -3.02 -7.04 5.67
CA PRO A 170 -1.87 -7.54 6.40
C PRO A 170 -1.31 -6.53 7.41
N ILE A 171 -0.67 -7.04 8.46
CA ILE A 171 0.04 -6.20 9.43
C ILE A 171 1.04 -5.27 8.70
N GLY A 172 0.94 -3.97 8.99
CA GLY A 172 1.74 -2.93 8.36
C GLY A 172 1.10 -2.30 7.11
N ALA A 173 -0.09 -2.74 6.72
CA ALA A 173 -0.90 -2.12 5.69
C ALA A 173 -1.87 -1.07 6.28
N SER A 174 -2.95 -0.76 5.56
CA SER A 174 -3.73 0.45 5.78
C SER A 174 -4.41 0.46 7.14
N ASP A 175 -5.18 -0.58 7.47
CA ASP A 175 -5.96 -0.66 8.71
C ASP A 175 -5.06 -0.65 9.93
N HIS A 176 -4.00 -1.47 9.91
CA HIS A 176 -3.05 -1.53 11.01
C HIS A 176 -2.41 -0.17 11.27
N ASN A 177 -1.87 0.49 10.24
CA ASN A 177 -1.18 1.77 10.41
C ASN A 177 -2.12 2.91 10.82
N ILE A 178 -3.38 2.89 10.39
CA ILE A 178 -4.40 3.85 10.85
C ILE A 178 -4.73 3.61 12.32
N ALA A 179 -4.95 2.35 12.71
CA ALA A 179 -5.21 2.01 14.11
C ALA A 179 -4.04 2.41 15.02
N LEU A 180 -2.79 2.14 14.60
CA LEU A 180 -1.60 2.61 15.31
C LEU A 180 -1.58 4.13 15.47
N ARG A 181 -2.00 4.89 14.44
CA ARG A 181 -2.07 6.35 14.52
C ARG A 181 -3.11 6.83 15.53
N PHE A 182 -4.28 6.20 15.58
CA PHE A 182 -5.29 6.50 16.60
C PHE A 182 -4.75 6.24 18.01
N LEU A 183 -4.15 5.06 18.23
CA LEU A 183 -3.58 4.68 19.52
C LEU A 183 -2.45 5.63 19.94
N ALA A 184 -1.54 5.96 19.03
CA ALA A 184 -0.43 6.89 19.30
C ALA A 184 -0.94 8.28 19.68
N ARG A 185 -1.93 8.80 18.97
CA ARG A 185 -2.57 10.08 19.29
C ARG A 185 -3.15 10.10 20.69
N ASP A 186 -3.84 9.02 21.08
CA ASP A 186 -4.49 8.88 22.37
C ASP A 186 -3.54 8.42 23.48
N LYS A 187 -2.24 8.31 23.18
CA LYS A 187 -1.18 7.86 24.09
C LYS A 187 -1.44 6.44 24.64
N VAL A 188 -2.05 5.59 23.84
CA VAL A 188 -2.27 4.17 24.14
C VAL A 188 -1.12 3.35 23.56
N ASP A 189 -0.48 2.53 24.39
CA ASP A 189 0.56 1.61 23.96
C ASP A 189 -0.02 0.47 23.13
N TYR A 190 0.26 0.50 21.82
CA TYR A 190 -0.23 -0.50 20.87
C TYR A 190 0.21 -1.93 21.19
N LYS A 191 1.31 -2.12 21.93
CA LYS A 191 1.79 -3.45 22.34
C LYS A 191 0.83 -4.14 23.32
N LYS A 192 -0.09 -3.38 23.91
CA LYS A 192 -1.13 -3.89 24.80
C LYS A 192 -2.43 -4.22 24.05
N ILE A 193 -2.44 -4.15 22.72
CA ILE A 193 -3.59 -4.43 21.86
C ILE A 193 -3.28 -5.66 21.01
N ASP A 194 -4.26 -6.56 20.88
CA ASP A 194 -4.15 -7.75 20.04
C ASP A 194 -4.73 -7.47 18.65
N PHE A 195 -3.88 -7.29 17.64
CA PHE A 195 -4.33 -7.10 16.27
C PHE A 195 -4.58 -8.45 15.57
N LYS A 196 -5.79 -8.65 15.09
CA LYS A 196 -6.18 -9.88 14.36
C LYS A 196 -6.53 -9.55 12.91
N VAL A 197 -5.92 -10.27 11.99
CA VAL A 197 -6.34 -10.21 10.58
C VAL A 197 -7.62 -11.03 10.44
N VAL A 198 -8.73 -10.36 10.11
CA VAL A 198 -10.06 -10.96 9.98
C VAL A 198 -10.69 -10.47 8.69
N GLU A 199 -11.35 -11.37 7.98
CA GLU A 199 -12.08 -11.02 6.76
C GLU A 199 -13.22 -10.02 7.09
N THR A 200 -13.40 -9.02 6.21
CA THR A 200 -14.29 -7.87 6.44
C THR A 200 -15.74 -8.31 6.69
N ALA A 201 -16.28 -9.22 5.87
CA ALA A 201 -17.66 -9.70 5.99
C ALA A 201 -17.88 -10.54 7.27
N ALA A 202 -16.86 -11.20 7.79
CA ALA A 202 -16.92 -11.97 9.05
C ALA A 202 -16.83 -11.09 10.31
N SER A 203 -16.24 -9.90 10.22
CA SER A 203 -15.83 -9.11 11.39
C SER A 203 -17.01 -8.58 12.22
N ILE A 204 -18.15 -8.24 11.62
CA ILE A 204 -19.35 -7.84 12.37
C ILE A 204 -19.85 -8.99 13.26
N GLN A 205 -19.88 -10.21 12.74
CA GLN A 205 -20.34 -11.37 13.51
C GLN A 205 -19.33 -11.76 14.59
N ALA A 206 -18.03 -11.72 14.28
CA ALA A 206 -16.98 -11.98 15.26
C ALA A 206 -17.02 -10.97 16.43
N MET A 207 -17.36 -9.70 16.18
CA MET A 207 -17.62 -8.73 17.25
C MET A 207 -18.84 -9.12 18.10
N LYS A 208 -19.96 -9.52 17.49
CA LYS A 208 -21.17 -9.97 18.20
C LYS A 208 -20.92 -11.20 19.08
N ASN A 209 -20.06 -12.10 18.63
CA ASN A 209 -19.67 -13.29 19.38
C ASN A 209 -18.63 -13.00 20.48
N GLY A 210 -18.06 -11.79 20.54
CA GLY A 210 -17.02 -11.42 21.49
C GLY A 210 -15.62 -11.94 21.15
N GLU A 211 -15.41 -12.49 19.95
CA GLU A 211 -14.11 -12.99 19.48
C GLU A 211 -13.10 -11.84 19.19
N ILE A 212 -13.67 -10.69 18.81
CA ILE A 212 -12.98 -9.40 18.63
C ILE A 212 -13.75 -8.28 19.32
N SER A 213 -13.03 -7.28 19.85
CA SER A 213 -13.64 -6.18 20.62
C SER A 213 -13.93 -4.93 19.79
N ALA A 214 -13.17 -4.72 18.72
CA ALA A 214 -13.35 -3.64 17.77
C ALA A 214 -12.88 -4.09 16.37
N SER A 215 -13.23 -3.32 15.34
CA SER A 215 -12.74 -3.53 13.98
C SER A 215 -12.50 -2.18 13.32
N MET A 216 -11.41 -2.09 12.57
CA MET A 216 -11.32 -1.08 11.51
C MET A 216 -12.37 -1.40 10.45
N PHE A 217 -12.99 -0.42 9.82
CA PHE A 217 -13.78 -0.62 8.61
C PHE A 217 -13.63 0.60 7.70
N SER A 218 -13.88 0.40 6.40
CA SER A 218 -14.22 1.54 5.56
C SER A 218 -15.58 2.11 5.97
N ASP A 219 -15.71 3.43 5.98
CA ASP A 219 -16.97 4.09 6.34
C ASP A 219 -18.08 3.74 5.34
N GLN A 220 -17.71 3.44 4.09
CA GLN A 220 -18.64 2.93 3.08
C GLN A 220 -19.22 1.57 3.48
N PHE A 221 -18.38 0.62 3.92
CA PHE A 221 -18.85 -0.69 4.37
C PHE A 221 -19.66 -0.57 5.67
N ALA A 222 -19.15 0.23 6.62
CA ALA A 222 -19.75 0.41 7.94
C ALA A 222 -21.11 1.12 7.89
N LYS A 223 -21.35 1.98 6.89
CA LYS A 223 -22.56 2.83 6.79
C LYS A 223 -23.86 2.08 7.08
N LYS A 224 -24.10 0.94 6.42
CA LYS A 224 -25.33 0.16 6.63
C LYS A 224 -25.50 -0.26 8.10
N PHE A 225 -24.42 -0.69 8.74
CA PHE A 225 -24.45 -1.16 10.13
C PHE A 225 -24.56 -0.02 11.14
N VAL A 226 -23.98 1.14 10.82
CA VAL A 226 -24.16 2.37 11.60
C VAL A 226 -25.61 2.83 11.53
N ASP A 227 -26.20 2.90 10.33
CA ASP A 227 -27.59 3.32 10.11
C ASP A 227 -28.57 2.36 10.80
N GLN A 228 -28.23 1.07 10.90
CA GLN A 228 -29.00 0.05 11.63
C GLN A 228 -28.76 0.04 13.15
N GLY A 229 -27.88 0.91 13.67
CA GLY A 229 -27.55 0.95 15.09
C GLY A 229 -26.79 -0.29 15.60
N VAL A 230 -26.09 -1.03 14.72
CA VAL A 230 -25.32 -2.23 15.09
C VAL A 230 -23.94 -1.86 15.63
N ILE A 231 -23.31 -0.85 15.04
CA ILE A 231 -21.96 -0.40 15.40
C ILE A 231 -21.91 1.12 15.56
N ARG A 232 -20.88 1.61 16.25
CA ARG A 232 -20.54 3.03 16.32
C ARG A 232 -19.03 3.22 16.24
N SER A 233 -18.59 4.31 15.64
CA SER A 233 -17.18 4.68 15.64
C SER A 233 -16.75 5.24 17.00
N ILE A 234 -15.51 4.98 17.39
CA ILE A 234 -14.84 5.63 18.55
C ILE A 234 -13.66 6.49 18.14
N ARG A 235 -13.14 6.32 16.92
CA ARG A 235 -12.13 7.15 16.26
C ARG A 235 -12.33 7.08 14.76
N SER A 236 -12.03 8.15 14.04
CA SER A 236 -12.25 8.26 12.61
C SER A 236 -11.23 9.16 11.92
N ILE A 237 -10.67 8.71 10.80
CA ILE A 237 -9.89 9.62 9.94
C ILE A 237 -10.78 10.51 9.07
N THR A 238 -12.10 10.32 9.12
CA THR A 238 -13.10 11.11 8.38
C THR A 238 -13.72 12.20 9.25
N PHE A 239 -14.01 11.89 10.51
CA PHE A 239 -14.84 12.75 11.37
C PHE A 239 -14.08 13.46 12.49
N ASP A 240 -12.95 12.92 12.95
CA ASP A 240 -12.22 13.51 14.08
C ASP A 240 -11.42 14.76 13.65
N ASP A 241 -11.38 15.78 14.51
CA ASP A 241 -10.76 17.07 14.21
C ASP A 241 -9.25 17.00 13.95
N ASP A 242 -8.57 16.02 14.51
CA ASP A 242 -7.12 15.83 14.35
C ASP A 242 -6.71 15.19 13.01
N PHE A 243 -7.68 15.02 12.10
CA PHE A 243 -7.51 14.59 10.71
C PHE A 243 -8.06 15.59 9.68
N LYS A 244 -8.47 16.79 10.12
CA LYS A 244 -8.90 17.90 9.25
C LYS A 244 -7.73 18.76 8.80
#